data_AF-A0A965C4C4-F1
#
_entry.id   AF-A0A965C4C4-F1
#
_cell.length_a   1.000
_cell.length_b   1.000
_cell.length_c   1.000
_cell.angle_alpha   90.00
_cell.angle_beta   90.00
_cell.angle_gamma   90.00
#
_symmetry.space_group_name_H-M   'P 1'
#
loop_
_entity.id
_entity.type
_entity.pdbx_description
1 polymer ?
#
loop_
_entity_poly.entity_id
_entity_poly.type
_entity_poly.pdbx_seq_one_letter_code
_entity_poly.pdbx_strand_id
1 'polypeptide(L)'
;MSHFTEHRFNRVTTRIALETALVYQPATGDIESIVKGGAKNHKAVLQLFTKYLAGREMAPQRIGKMRYSLNELRAGVAMHDDLSPLGVDRVRLKRAQLRPRTNTASAIRFEASPEQDQDDALELARKKLHVENLFEAEYDLDAVCILVYLGTGEGHRSKRFSFEVYSAGSSTIKNLSEKNQPIAQAVLKSLQLAEPEEAFA
;
A
#
# COMPACT_ATOMS: atom_id res chain seq x y z
N MET A 1 -15.33 27.73 12.52
CA MET A 1 -16.53 28.49 12.94
C MET A 1 -16.28 29.96 12.64
N SER A 2 -17.27 30.67 12.11
CA SER A 2 -17.16 32.11 11.79
C SER A 2 -17.85 32.91 12.89
N HIS A 3 -17.17 33.91 13.45
CA HIS A 3 -17.78 34.86 14.39
C HIS A 3 -18.17 36.14 13.66
N PHE A 4 -19.38 36.63 13.95
CA PHE A 4 -19.83 37.96 13.51
C PHE A 4 -19.55 38.97 14.62
N THR A 5 -18.82 40.03 14.28
CA THR A 5 -18.85 41.30 15.00
C THR A 5 -19.03 42.41 13.97
N GLU A 6 -19.80 43.42 14.35
CA GLU A 6 -20.33 44.49 13.51
C GLU A 6 -19.29 45.02 12.51
N HIS A 7 -19.56 44.74 11.23
CA HIS A 7 -18.99 45.38 10.05
C HIS A 7 -17.62 44.93 9.50
N ARG A 8 -17.03 43.80 9.90
CA ARG A 8 -15.90 43.18 9.14
C ARG A 8 -15.96 41.66 9.04
N PHE A 9 -15.86 41.14 7.81
CA PHE A 9 -15.70 39.71 7.55
C PHE A 9 -14.23 39.30 7.73
N ASN A 10 -13.85 38.88 8.92
CA ASN A 10 -12.53 38.29 9.15
C ASN A 10 -12.61 36.76 8.97
N ARG A 11 -12.06 36.25 7.87
CA ARG A 11 -11.87 34.81 7.66
C ARG A 11 -10.82 34.29 8.64
N VAL A 12 -11.25 33.89 9.83
CA VAL A 12 -10.39 33.14 10.75
C VAL A 12 -10.19 31.76 10.16
N THR A 13 -9.00 31.54 9.62
CA THR A 13 -8.58 30.22 9.19
C THR A 13 -8.21 29.44 10.44
N THR A 14 -9.19 28.82 11.08
CA THR A 14 -8.92 27.78 12.08
C THR A 14 -8.18 26.66 11.36
N ARG A 15 -6.85 26.62 11.51
CA ARG A 15 -6.10 25.39 11.29
C ARG A 15 -6.54 24.46 12.42
N ILE A 16 -7.52 23.59 12.16
CA ILE A 16 -7.74 22.45 13.04
C ILE A 16 -6.50 21.59 12.88
N ALA A 17 -5.48 21.84 13.69
CA ALA A 17 -4.46 20.86 13.93
C ALA A 17 -5.18 19.74 14.67
N LEU A 18 -5.45 18.60 14.03
CA LEU A 18 -5.77 17.40 14.77
C LEU A 18 -4.57 17.13 15.70
N GLU A 19 -4.73 17.40 16.99
CA GLU A 19 -3.66 17.23 17.97
C GLU A 19 -3.52 15.76 18.37
N THR A 20 -4.64 15.05 18.45
CA THR A 20 -4.71 13.61 18.73
C THR A 20 -6.03 13.04 18.18
N ALA A 21 -5.97 11.92 17.47
CA ALA A 21 -7.13 11.14 17.06
C ALA A 21 -6.89 9.66 17.39
N LEU A 22 -7.97 8.96 17.72
CA LEU A 22 -8.00 7.51 17.82
C LEU A 22 -9.11 7.00 16.90
N VAL A 23 -8.78 6.03 16.07
CA VAL A 23 -9.74 5.34 15.22
C VAL A 23 -9.83 3.91 15.73
N TYR A 24 -10.98 3.54 16.27
CA TYR A 24 -11.26 2.19 16.72
C TYR A 24 -12.10 1.47 15.67
N GLN A 25 -11.69 0.28 15.26
CA GLN A 25 -12.46 -0.62 14.40
C GLN A 25 -13.09 -1.73 15.26
N PRO A 26 -14.41 -1.68 15.53
CA PRO A 26 -15.07 -2.65 16.40
C PRO A 26 -15.04 -4.10 15.89
N ALA A 27 -14.94 -4.29 14.57
CA ALA A 27 -14.94 -5.61 13.96
C ALA A 27 -13.65 -6.40 14.19
N THR A 28 -12.50 -5.71 14.26
CA THR A 28 -11.17 -6.33 14.45
C THR A 28 -10.60 -6.07 15.84
N GLY A 29 -11.07 -5.03 16.53
CA GLY A 29 -10.48 -4.56 17.78
C GLY A 29 -9.29 -3.62 17.57
N ASP A 30 -8.96 -3.28 16.32
CA ASP A 30 -7.81 -2.44 16.00
C ASP A 30 -8.00 -0.99 16.44
N ILE A 31 -6.92 -0.40 16.93
CA ILE A 31 -6.87 1.01 17.31
C ILE A 31 -5.72 1.69 16.56
N GLU A 32 -6.05 2.60 15.65
CA GLU A 32 -5.08 3.50 15.04
C GLU A 32 -4.99 4.81 15.85
N SER A 33 -3.78 5.33 16.02
CA SER A 33 -3.53 6.60 16.71
C SER A 33 -2.88 7.60 15.77
N ILE A 34 -3.44 8.80 15.70
CA ILE A 34 -2.89 9.95 14.99
C ILE A 34 -2.47 10.95 16.06
N VAL A 35 -1.18 11.02 16.40
CA VAL A 35 -0.66 11.87 17.48
C VAL A 35 0.54 12.64 16.95
N LYS A 36 0.73 13.88 17.39
CA LYS A 36 1.98 14.59 17.14
C LYS A 36 3.13 13.93 17.93
N GLY A 37 4.21 13.57 17.23
CA GLY A 37 5.43 13.00 17.81
C GLY A 37 5.64 11.53 17.43
N GLY A 38 6.69 10.92 17.98
CA GLY A 38 7.10 9.55 17.65
C GLY A 38 6.36 8.48 18.44
N ALA A 39 6.79 7.22 18.28
CA ALA A 39 6.16 6.03 18.87
C ALA A 39 5.87 6.13 20.39
N LYS A 40 6.68 6.86 21.15
CA LYS A 40 6.47 7.10 22.59
C LYS A 40 5.14 7.82 22.87
N ASN A 41 4.78 8.81 22.06
CA ASN A 41 3.55 9.58 22.22
C ASN A 41 2.33 8.73 21.84
N HIS A 42 2.43 7.97 20.74
CA HIS A 42 1.40 7.00 20.37
C HIS A 42 1.16 5.97 21.48
N LYS A 43 2.22 5.40 22.08
CA LYS A 43 2.11 4.44 23.19
C LYS A 43 1.41 5.05 24.41
N ALA A 44 1.76 6.28 24.79
CA ALA A 44 1.15 6.95 25.93
C ALA A 44 -0.35 7.19 25.72
N VAL A 45 -0.75 7.68 24.54
CA VAL A 45 -2.16 7.90 24.22
C VAL A 45 -2.96 6.59 24.22
N LEU A 46 -2.40 5.51 23.64
CA LEU A 46 -3.04 4.19 23.63
C LEU A 46 -3.20 3.63 25.05
N GLN A 47 -2.21 3.79 25.93
CA GLN A 47 -2.30 3.35 27.32
C GLN A 47 -3.36 4.12 28.12
N LEU A 48 -3.47 5.43 27.89
CA LEU A 48 -4.52 6.25 28.50
C LEU A 48 -5.90 5.81 28.00
N PHE A 49 -6.05 5.56 26.71
CA PHE A 49 -7.30 5.06 26.14
C PHE A 49 -7.73 3.72 26.77
N THR A 50 -6.83 2.74 26.83
CA THR A 50 -7.17 1.43 27.43
C THR A 50 -7.54 1.58 28.91
N LYS A 51 -6.79 2.40 29.66
CA LYS A 51 -7.03 2.62 31.09
C LYS A 51 -8.37 3.27 31.38
N TYR A 52 -8.71 4.35 30.66
CA TYR A 52 -9.86 5.19 30.99
C TYR A 52 -11.11 4.85 30.21
N LEU A 53 -11.01 4.41 28.96
CA LEU A 53 -12.18 4.09 28.14
C LEU A 53 -12.51 2.60 28.16
N ALA A 54 -11.50 1.73 28.11
CA ALA A 54 -11.71 0.28 28.17
C ALA A 54 -11.75 -0.27 29.61
N GLY A 55 -11.47 0.57 30.62
CA GLY A 55 -11.47 0.20 32.04
C GLY A 55 -10.46 -0.90 32.40
N ARG A 56 -9.45 -1.12 31.55
CA ARG A 56 -8.44 -2.19 31.71
C ARG A 56 -7.06 -1.62 31.46
N GLU A 57 -6.12 -1.93 32.35
CA GLU A 57 -4.71 -1.60 32.11
C GLU A 57 -4.13 -2.64 31.15
N MET A 58 -4.04 -2.26 29.87
CA MET A 58 -3.49 -3.11 28.82
C MET A 58 -2.23 -2.44 28.25
N ALA A 59 -1.17 -3.22 28.08
CA ALA A 59 -0.03 -2.78 27.31
C ALA A 59 -0.40 -2.88 25.82
N PRO A 60 -0.44 -1.77 25.06
CA PRO A 60 -0.70 -1.86 23.63
C PRO A 60 0.42 -2.66 22.98
N GLN A 61 0.08 -3.82 22.43
CA GLN A 61 0.98 -4.55 21.55
C GLN A 61 0.96 -3.88 20.19
N ARG A 62 2.14 -3.65 19.65
CA ARG A 62 2.25 -3.17 18.28
C ARG A 62 1.88 -4.33 17.38
N ILE A 63 0.74 -4.21 16.69
CA ILE A 63 0.43 -5.09 15.57
C ILE A 63 1.65 -5.03 14.65
N GLY A 64 2.25 -6.20 14.38
CA GLY A 64 3.38 -6.30 13.47
C GLY A 64 3.02 -5.54 12.20
N LYS A 65 3.94 -4.71 11.68
CA LYS A 65 3.67 -4.08 10.38
C LYS A 65 3.58 -5.23 9.39
N MET A 66 2.37 -5.53 8.92
CA MET A 66 2.14 -6.41 7.78
C MET A 66 3.13 -5.98 6.70
N ARG A 67 4.01 -6.89 6.25
CA ARG A 67 4.95 -6.58 5.16
C ARG A 67 4.44 -7.26 3.91
N TYR A 68 4.75 -6.64 2.78
CA TYR A 68 4.52 -7.27 1.49
C TYR A 68 5.81 -7.92 1.01
N SER A 69 5.75 -9.21 0.67
CA SER A 69 6.87 -9.98 0.13
C SER A 69 7.07 -9.65 -1.36
N LEU A 70 7.39 -8.38 -1.65
CA LEU A 70 7.53 -7.90 -3.03
C LEU A 70 8.63 -8.62 -3.80
N ASN A 71 9.61 -9.18 -3.11
CA ASN A 71 10.71 -9.92 -3.71
C ASN A 71 10.27 -11.22 -4.41
N GLU A 72 9.06 -11.73 -4.11
CA GLU A 72 8.46 -12.86 -4.83
C GLU A 72 8.16 -12.50 -6.29
N LEU A 73 7.91 -11.22 -6.59
CA LEU A 73 7.68 -10.75 -7.96
C LEU A 73 8.95 -10.71 -8.81
N ARG A 74 10.14 -10.85 -8.22
CA ARG A 74 11.40 -10.66 -8.95
C ARG A 74 11.61 -11.69 -10.05
N ALA A 75 11.04 -12.89 -9.92
CA ALA A 75 11.06 -13.91 -10.97
C ALA A 75 10.07 -13.61 -12.11
N GLY A 76 9.02 -12.84 -11.83
CA GLY A 76 7.97 -12.47 -12.78
C GLY A 76 6.63 -12.24 -12.07
N VAL A 77 5.65 -11.73 -12.82
CA VAL A 77 4.29 -11.49 -12.32
C VAL A 77 3.40 -12.67 -12.68
N ALA A 78 3.40 -13.70 -11.82
CA ALA A 78 2.55 -14.87 -11.99
C ALA A 78 1.33 -14.79 -11.06
N MET A 79 0.13 -14.88 -11.64
CA MET A 79 -1.10 -15.04 -10.86
C MET A 79 -1.31 -16.52 -10.54
N HIS A 80 -1.65 -16.83 -9.29
CA HIS A 80 -1.86 -18.21 -8.81
C HIS A 80 -3.34 -18.61 -8.75
N ASP A 81 -4.25 -17.63 -8.84
CA ASP A 81 -5.70 -17.82 -8.89
C ASP A 81 -6.28 -17.32 -10.23
N ASP A 82 -7.37 -17.94 -10.70
CA ASP A 82 -8.16 -17.41 -11.82
C ASP A 82 -9.03 -16.24 -11.35
N LEU A 83 -8.71 -15.05 -11.83
CA LEU A 83 -9.43 -13.81 -11.52
C LEU A 83 -10.37 -13.35 -12.65
N SER A 84 -10.52 -14.15 -13.70
CA SER A 84 -11.46 -13.89 -14.81
C SER A 84 -12.91 -13.65 -14.33
N PRO A 85 -13.43 -14.34 -13.28
CA PRO A 85 -14.75 -14.05 -12.72
C PRO A 85 -14.90 -12.63 -12.12
N LEU A 86 -13.80 -12.00 -11.72
CA LEU A 86 -13.75 -10.60 -11.27
C LEU A 86 -13.56 -9.62 -12.44
N GLY A 87 -13.54 -10.13 -13.68
CA GLY A 87 -13.30 -9.38 -14.89
C GLY A 87 -11.84 -9.02 -15.11
N VAL A 88 -10.89 -9.63 -14.38
CA VAL A 88 -9.45 -9.41 -14.58
C VAL A 88 -9.01 -10.18 -15.82
N ASP A 89 -8.51 -9.45 -16.80
CA ASP A 89 -7.98 -10.01 -18.05
C ASP A 89 -6.45 -10.18 -17.94
N ARG A 90 -5.76 -9.18 -17.40
CA ARG A 90 -4.30 -9.20 -17.28
C ARG A 90 -3.79 -8.35 -16.13
N VAL A 91 -2.68 -8.77 -15.55
CA VAL A 91 -1.92 -8.02 -14.53
C VAL A 91 -0.47 -7.87 -14.97
N ARG A 92 0.12 -6.68 -14.75
CA ARG A 92 1.54 -6.40 -15.01
C ARG A 92 2.09 -5.33 -14.05
N LEU A 93 3.41 -5.17 -13.99
CA LEU A 93 4.01 -4.05 -13.28
C LEU A 93 4.12 -2.83 -14.18
N LYS A 94 3.40 -1.75 -13.85
CA LYS A 94 3.59 -0.44 -14.48
C LYS A 94 4.86 0.23 -13.96
N ARG A 95 5.18 0.08 -12.68
CA ARG A 95 6.42 0.59 -12.08
C ARG A 95 7.02 -0.42 -11.12
N ALA A 96 8.35 -0.44 -11.08
CA ALA A 96 9.13 -1.19 -10.10
C ALA A 96 10.21 -0.25 -9.54
N GLN A 97 10.26 -0.12 -8.23
CA GLN A 97 11.34 0.56 -7.52
C GLN A 97 12.25 -0.50 -6.90
N LEU A 98 13.49 -0.51 -7.36
CA LEU A 98 14.51 -1.47 -7.00
C LEU A 98 15.58 -0.80 -6.14
N ARG A 99 16.09 -1.52 -5.16
CA ARG A 99 17.24 -1.11 -4.35
C ARG A 99 18.37 -2.12 -4.54
N PRO A 100 19.58 -1.70 -4.89
CA PRO A 100 20.75 -2.58 -4.84
C PRO A 100 20.96 -3.10 -3.41
N ARG A 101 21.21 -4.39 -3.27
CA ARG A 101 21.52 -5.03 -1.97
C ARG A 101 22.88 -4.62 -1.43
N THR A 102 23.82 -4.31 -2.32
CA THR A 102 25.17 -3.85 -1.97
C THR A 102 25.24 -2.36 -1.62
N ASN A 103 24.26 -1.57 -2.07
CA ASN A 103 24.16 -0.14 -1.78
C ASN A 103 22.72 0.28 -1.52
N THR A 104 22.37 0.36 -0.24
CA THR A 104 21.01 0.67 0.18
C THR A 104 20.67 2.17 0.20
N ALA A 105 21.64 3.04 -0.08
CA ALA A 105 21.45 4.49 -0.07
C ALA A 105 20.75 5.02 -1.34
N SER A 106 20.67 4.21 -2.39
CA SER A 106 20.06 4.57 -3.68
C SER A 106 18.93 3.62 -4.07
N ALA A 107 17.90 4.16 -4.74
CA ALA A 107 16.85 3.37 -5.38
C ALA A 107 16.73 3.77 -6.85
N ILE A 108 16.46 2.78 -7.70
CA ILE A 108 16.27 2.94 -9.14
C ILE A 108 14.82 2.61 -9.46
N ARG A 109 14.14 3.46 -10.21
CA ARG A 109 12.74 3.25 -10.58
C ARG A 109 12.61 3.08 -12.09
N PHE A 110 11.93 2.01 -12.47
CA PHE A 110 11.52 1.75 -13.85
C PHE A 110 10.02 2.00 -13.99
N GLU A 111 9.63 2.64 -15.09
CA GLU A 111 8.23 2.87 -15.46
C GLU A 111 8.02 2.37 -16.88
N ALA A 112 7.06 1.45 -17.03
CA ALA A 112 6.70 0.85 -18.30
C ALA A 112 5.57 1.62 -18.99
N SER A 113 5.56 1.56 -20.32
CA SER A 113 4.39 1.95 -21.12
C SER A 113 3.16 1.17 -20.63
N PRO A 114 1.98 1.79 -20.56
CA PRO A 114 0.78 1.10 -20.16
C PRO A 114 0.10 0.38 -21.35
N GLU A 115 0.76 0.32 -22.52
CA GLU A 115 0.41 -0.51 -23.67
C GLU A 115 0.66 -2.00 -23.36
N GLN A 116 -0.23 -2.88 -23.81
CA GLN A 116 -0.23 -4.29 -23.38
C GLN A 116 0.87 -5.13 -24.04
N ASP A 117 1.30 -4.76 -25.24
CA ASP A 117 2.32 -5.44 -26.05
C ASP A 117 3.76 -5.11 -25.63
N GLN A 118 3.94 -4.08 -24.79
CA GLN A 118 5.26 -3.66 -24.30
C GLN A 118 5.69 -4.42 -23.04
N ASP A 119 7.01 -4.51 -22.82
CA ASP A 119 7.63 -5.06 -21.60
C ASP A 119 7.14 -4.34 -20.34
N ASP A 120 6.93 -5.09 -19.26
CA ASP A 120 6.60 -4.53 -17.96
C ASP A 120 7.82 -3.90 -17.25
N ALA A 121 7.59 -3.22 -16.13
CA ALA A 121 8.65 -2.47 -15.46
C ALA A 121 9.80 -3.36 -14.95
N LEU A 122 9.54 -4.63 -14.65
CA LEU A 122 10.56 -5.56 -14.19
C LEU A 122 11.39 -6.09 -15.36
N GLU A 123 10.75 -6.43 -16.47
CA GLU A 123 11.44 -6.79 -17.71
C GLU A 123 12.32 -5.65 -18.23
N LEU A 124 11.83 -4.41 -18.18
CA LEU A 124 12.64 -3.23 -18.48
C LEU A 124 13.86 -3.10 -17.55
N ALA A 125 13.68 -3.37 -16.26
CA ALA A 125 14.77 -3.34 -15.30
C ALA A 125 15.83 -4.41 -15.61
N ARG A 126 15.40 -5.65 -15.89
CA ARG A 126 16.29 -6.77 -16.27
C ARG A 126 17.12 -6.44 -17.52
N LYS A 127 16.51 -5.77 -18.51
CA LYS A 127 17.20 -5.38 -19.77
C LYS A 127 18.17 -4.21 -19.60
N LYS A 128 17.97 -3.35 -18.60
CA LYS A 128 18.72 -2.10 -18.43
C LYS A 128 19.77 -2.14 -17.32
N LEU A 129 19.54 -2.93 -16.28
CA LEU A 129 20.51 -3.09 -15.21
C LEU A 129 21.56 -4.11 -15.64
N HIS A 130 22.82 -3.73 -15.46
CA HIS A 130 23.91 -4.69 -15.50
C HIS A 130 23.81 -5.56 -14.25
N VAL A 131 23.70 -6.87 -14.45
CA VAL A 131 23.65 -7.89 -13.39
C VAL A 131 24.90 -8.74 -13.56
N GLU A 132 25.73 -8.82 -12.53
CA GLU A 132 26.95 -9.63 -12.54
C GLU A 132 26.64 -11.12 -12.29
N ASN A 133 25.56 -11.39 -11.54
CA ASN A 133 25.07 -12.70 -11.15
C ASN A 133 23.60 -12.88 -11.58
N LEU A 134 22.69 -13.01 -10.60
CA LEU A 134 21.25 -13.08 -10.80
C LEU A 134 20.61 -11.78 -10.30
N PHE A 135 19.61 -11.29 -11.02
CA PHE A 135 18.88 -10.08 -10.67
C PHE A 135 18.30 -10.15 -9.24
N GLU A 136 17.80 -11.34 -8.86
CA GLU A 136 17.27 -11.66 -7.53
C GLU A 136 18.34 -11.73 -6.43
N ALA A 137 19.62 -11.85 -6.78
CA ALA A 137 20.71 -11.79 -5.81
C ALA A 137 21.16 -10.34 -5.54
N GLU A 138 20.91 -9.43 -6.48
CA GLU A 138 21.51 -8.08 -6.47
C GLU A 138 20.52 -6.97 -6.12
N TYR A 139 19.22 -7.16 -6.37
CA TYR A 139 18.22 -6.12 -6.19
C TYR A 139 17.01 -6.57 -5.36
N ASP A 140 16.54 -5.69 -4.48
CA ASP A 140 15.28 -5.81 -3.73
C ASP A 140 14.20 -4.91 -4.31
N LEU A 141 12.94 -5.36 -4.27
CA LEU A 141 11.78 -4.55 -4.61
C LEU A 141 11.24 -3.80 -3.38
N ASP A 142 11.20 -2.47 -3.50
CA ASP A 142 10.71 -1.58 -2.44
C ASP A 142 9.27 -1.18 -2.62
N ALA A 143 8.93 -0.93 -3.86
CA ALA A 143 7.60 -0.50 -4.24
C ALA A 143 7.32 -0.99 -5.64
N VAL A 144 6.09 -1.42 -5.86
CA VAL A 144 5.58 -1.76 -7.19
C VAL A 144 4.28 -1.03 -7.44
N CYS A 145 4.05 -0.64 -8.69
CA CYS A 145 2.76 -0.18 -9.17
C CYS A 145 2.18 -1.28 -10.05
N ILE A 146 1.15 -1.95 -9.54
CA ILE A 146 0.46 -3.04 -10.23
C ILE A 146 -0.61 -2.41 -11.12
N LEU A 147 -0.61 -2.78 -12.40
CA LEU A 147 -1.60 -2.36 -13.39
C LEU A 147 -2.48 -3.56 -13.73
N VAL A 148 -3.78 -3.37 -13.54
CA VAL A 148 -4.82 -4.38 -13.77
C VAL A 148 -5.62 -3.95 -15.00
N TYR A 149 -5.65 -4.81 -16.01
CA TYR A 149 -6.55 -4.70 -17.15
C TYR A 149 -7.81 -5.51 -16.86
N LEU A 150 -8.95 -4.86 -17.07
CA LEU A 150 -10.25 -5.49 -16.98
C LEU A 150 -10.73 -5.80 -18.39
N GLY A 151 -11.30 -6.99 -18.55
CA GLY A 151 -11.95 -7.40 -19.78
C GLY A 151 -13.03 -6.39 -20.16
N THR A 152 -12.99 -5.91 -21.39
CA THR A 152 -14.12 -5.23 -22.02
C THR A 152 -14.55 -6.13 -23.17
N GLY A 153 -15.85 -6.46 -23.22
CA GLY A 153 -16.44 -7.00 -24.44
C GLY A 153 -15.99 -6.17 -25.65
N GLU A 154 -15.71 -6.88 -26.73
CA GLU A 154 -15.01 -6.45 -27.95
C GLU A 154 -15.05 -4.93 -28.28
N GLY A 155 -13.88 -4.36 -28.58
CA GLY A 155 -13.77 -3.10 -29.34
C GLY A 155 -13.69 -1.81 -28.52
N HIS A 156 -13.87 -1.83 -27.21
CA HIS A 156 -13.62 -0.66 -26.35
C HIS A 156 -12.27 -0.72 -25.61
N ARG A 157 -11.71 0.46 -25.33
CA ARG A 157 -10.47 0.64 -24.58
C ARG A 157 -10.59 -0.09 -23.24
N SER A 158 -9.81 -1.16 -23.04
CA SER A 158 -9.86 -2.00 -21.83
C SER A 158 -9.83 -1.12 -20.60
N LYS A 159 -10.86 -1.23 -19.74
CA LYS A 159 -10.88 -0.48 -18.48
C LYS A 159 -9.70 -0.96 -17.66
N ARG A 160 -8.90 -0.03 -17.16
CA ARG A 160 -7.71 -0.37 -16.37
C ARG A 160 -7.63 0.51 -15.14
N PHE A 161 -7.01 -0.01 -14.09
CA PHE A 161 -6.67 0.75 -12.91
C PHE A 161 -5.33 0.26 -12.36
N SER A 162 -4.70 1.07 -11.53
CA SER A 162 -3.43 0.72 -10.91
C SER A 162 -3.42 1.10 -9.45
N PHE A 163 -2.65 0.36 -8.66
CA PHE A 163 -2.40 0.68 -7.27
C PHE A 163 -0.93 0.40 -6.93
N GLU A 164 -0.43 1.07 -5.90
CA GLU A 164 0.92 0.89 -5.40
C GLU A 164 0.93 0.00 -4.17
N VAL A 165 2.00 -0.77 -4.03
CA VAL A 165 2.29 -1.66 -2.92
C VAL A 165 3.73 -1.41 -2.50
N TYR A 166 3.97 -1.28 -1.21
CA TYR A 166 5.28 -0.96 -0.64
C TYR A 166 5.71 -2.08 0.30
N SER A 167 6.95 -2.52 0.24
CA SER A 167 7.48 -3.60 1.09
C SER A 167 7.33 -3.32 2.59
N ALA A 168 7.29 -2.03 2.97
CA ALA A 168 7.05 -1.55 4.33
C ALA A 168 5.62 -1.79 4.86
N GLY A 169 4.70 -2.30 4.03
CA GLY A 169 3.36 -2.72 4.45
C GLY A 169 2.20 -1.84 4.00
N SER A 170 2.47 -0.73 3.33
CA SER A 170 1.42 0.17 2.84
C SER A 170 1.01 -0.16 1.42
N SER A 171 -0.26 0.13 1.08
CA SER A 171 -0.76 0.12 -0.30
C SER A 171 -1.70 1.28 -0.55
N THR A 172 -1.92 1.63 -1.81
CA THR A 172 -2.88 2.67 -2.21
C THR A 172 -4.25 2.10 -2.59
N ILE A 173 -4.54 0.85 -2.21
CA ILE A 173 -5.83 0.19 -2.52
C ILE A 173 -6.99 1.00 -1.98
N LYS A 174 -6.85 1.58 -0.79
CA LYS A 174 -7.87 2.43 -0.14
C LYS A 174 -8.27 3.65 -0.98
N ASN A 175 -7.42 4.07 -1.93
CA ASN A 175 -7.67 5.21 -2.82
C ASN A 175 -8.43 4.80 -4.10
N LEU A 176 -8.66 3.50 -4.31
CA LEU A 176 -9.45 3.00 -5.42
C LEU A 176 -10.95 3.16 -5.14
N SER A 177 -11.76 3.13 -6.20
CA SER A 177 -13.22 3.06 -6.07
C SER A 177 -13.64 1.80 -5.34
N GLU A 178 -14.81 1.85 -4.67
CA GLU A 178 -15.38 0.69 -3.96
C GLU A 178 -15.47 -0.56 -4.83
N LYS A 179 -15.71 -0.38 -6.15
CA LYS A 179 -15.71 -1.47 -7.13
C LYS A 179 -14.33 -2.10 -7.33
N ASN A 180 -13.26 -1.32 -7.35
CA ASN A 180 -11.92 -1.79 -7.69
C ASN A 180 -11.11 -2.28 -6.47
N GLN A 181 -11.47 -1.85 -5.25
CA GLN A 181 -10.85 -2.32 -4.02
C GLN A 181 -10.85 -3.85 -3.85
N PRO A 182 -12.00 -4.57 -3.98
CA PRO A 182 -12.00 -6.03 -3.84
C PRO A 182 -11.21 -6.72 -4.94
N ILE A 183 -11.20 -6.18 -6.17
CA ILE A 183 -10.40 -6.71 -7.28
C ILE A 183 -8.90 -6.57 -6.97
N ALA A 184 -8.47 -5.41 -6.47
CA ALA A 184 -7.08 -5.18 -6.09
C ALA A 184 -6.61 -6.10 -4.95
N GLN A 185 -7.47 -6.38 -3.97
CA GLN A 185 -7.19 -7.32 -2.89
C GLN A 185 -7.06 -8.75 -3.42
N ALA A 186 -7.94 -9.19 -4.32
CA ALA A 186 -7.84 -10.50 -4.97
C ALA A 186 -6.55 -10.63 -5.79
N VAL A 187 -6.16 -9.59 -6.52
CA VAL A 187 -4.87 -9.55 -7.24
C VAL A 187 -3.70 -9.68 -6.27
N LEU A 188 -3.67 -8.95 -5.16
CA LEU A 188 -2.61 -9.08 -4.15
C LEU A 188 -2.50 -10.50 -3.58
N LYS A 189 -3.64 -11.13 -3.31
CA LYS A 189 -3.71 -12.49 -2.79
C LYS A 189 -3.21 -13.51 -3.83
N SER A 190 -3.66 -13.38 -5.08
CA SER A 190 -3.24 -14.23 -6.19
C SER A 190 -1.73 -14.10 -6.49
N LEU A 191 -1.14 -12.92 -6.22
CA LEU A 191 0.31 -12.71 -6.30
C LEU A 191 1.08 -13.17 -5.06
N GLN A 192 0.41 -13.71 -4.04
CA GLN A 192 0.99 -14.19 -2.77
C GLN A 192 1.86 -13.15 -2.04
N LEU A 193 1.53 -11.86 -2.18
CA LEU A 193 2.37 -10.78 -1.63
C LEU A 193 2.08 -10.49 -0.16
N ALA A 194 0.89 -10.83 0.33
CA ALA A 194 0.56 -10.68 1.73
C ALA A 194 1.07 -11.90 2.50
N GLU A 195 1.93 -11.67 3.50
CA GLU A 195 2.19 -12.71 4.50
C GLU A 195 0.88 -13.01 5.26
N PRO A 196 0.58 -14.28 5.57
CA PRO A 196 -0.50 -14.60 6.50
C PRO A 196 -0.21 -13.86 7.81
N GLU A 197 -1.25 -13.29 8.44
CA GLU A 197 -1.14 -12.84 9.82
C GLU A 197 -0.57 -13.99 10.64
N GLU A 198 0.68 -13.86 11.10
CA GLU A 198 1.15 -14.71 12.19
C GLU A 198 0.17 -14.45 13.34
N ALA A 199 -0.70 -15.45 13.59
CA ALA A 199 -1.55 -15.45 14.76
C ALA A 199 -0.62 -15.33 15.96
N PHE A 200 -0.61 -14.14 16.57
CA PHE A 200 0.11 -13.92 17.82
C PHE A 200 -0.47 -14.91 18.84
N ALA A 201 0.30 -15.95 19.15
CA ALA A 201 0.04 -16.89 20.23
C ALA A 201 0.38 -16.26 21.59
#